data_AF-A0A2R6W372-F1
#
_entry.id   AF-A0A2R6W372-F1
#
_cell.length_a   1.000
_cell.length_b   1.000
_cell.length_c   1.000
_cell.angle_alpha   90.00
_cell.angle_beta   90.00
_cell.angle_gamma   90.00
#
_symmetry.space_group_name_H-M   'P 1'
#
loop_
_entity.id
_entity.type
_entity.pdbx_description
1 polymer ?
#
loop_
_entity_poly.entity_id
_entity_poly.type
_entity_poly.pdbx_seq_one_letter_code
_entity_poly.pdbx_strand_id
1 'polypeptide(L)'
;MVMPKVASATSMPGLLASSFACTNVTGDMDDLKARAFASATATPVNISLPPKDGADGAPKASEQSSINLKAEAASNNSGLRPRADASGKYSAIIEASKEILKQNDRGGYTIPAKGLYPYQWNWDSALVALGWASLDETRAWEELEKLLSAQWNDGMVPHIVFHQPSPTYFPGPEIWGSVESPRGSTGITQPPVAAISVRRLFESAHDKELALKTATELFPKLLAWHRWFYKARDPEGTGLVATLHPWESGMDNSPAWDEALERVPVAKLPPYERRDLGHVNSAMRPRKEEYDRYLTLVYLFRDADYDLKKLYNLSTFRVTDLCTNSILHRANLDLQWLARQIGRDDADQEIATWIARTQVAFNSLYDPAAQIYKCRDQLTGQMIDASTSAGFLPLFARVADTAQAAALAATLERWLKKVRYGVPSCDPTDARFEPLRYWRGPVWAIVNWMITDGLRAYGYDALAETVELHTLELVEQHGIYEYFDPVTGAGAGGSYFSWTAAMCLAWILRP
;
A
#
# COMPACT_ATOMS: atom_id res chain seq x y z
N MET A 1 -16.76 66.84 -20.80
CA MET A 1 -16.16 68.00 -21.49
C MET A 1 -14.68 67.99 -21.15
N VAL A 2 -13.82 67.97 -22.18
CA VAL A 2 -12.39 68.34 -22.18
C VAL A 2 -11.38 67.34 -21.53
N MET A 3 -10.77 66.51 -22.39
CA MET A 3 -9.33 66.23 -22.31
C MET A 3 -8.52 67.47 -22.73
N PRO A 4 -7.28 67.64 -22.24
CA PRO A 4 -6.08 67.53 -23.10
C PRO A 4 -4.86 67.00 -22.30
N LYS A 5 -3.66 66.71 -22.80
CA LYS A 5 -2.99 66.69 -24.11
C LYS A 5 -1.69 65.86 -23.94
N VAL A 6 -1.21 65.34 -25.06
CA VAL A 6 0.04 64.62 -25.29
C VAL A 6 1.27 65.54 -25.15
N ALA A 7 2.40 64.99 -24.68
CA ALA A 7 3.75 65.45 -25.00
C ALA A 7 4.72 64.27 -25.13
N SER A 8 5.61 64.33 -26.11
CA SER A 8 6.46 63.27 -26.64
C SER A 8 7.95 63.41 -26.30
N ALA A 9 8.64 62.27 -26.36
CA ALA A 9 10.04 62.04 -26.80
C ALA A 9 11.21 62.19 -25.79
N THR A 10 11.92 61.06 -25.59
CA THR A 10 13.39 60.88 -25.50
C THR A 10 13.69 59.36 -25.58
N SER A 11 14.01 58.83 -26.76
CA SER A 11 15.35 58.37 -27.19
C SER A 11 16.02 57.26 -26.33
N MET A 12 15.94 56.01 -26.80
CA MET A 12 16.83 54.90 -26.39
C MET A 12 17.88 54.63 -27.49
N PRO A 13 19.15 54.31 -27.15
CA PRO A 13 20.12 53.84 -28.13
C PRO A 13 20.05 52.32 -28.35
N GLY A 14 20.45 51.93 -29.56
CA GLY A 14 20.17 50.65 -30.18
C GLY A 14 21.02 49.46 -29.75
N LEU A 15 20.45 48.27 -29.94
CA LEU A 15 21.16 47.00 -30.07
C LEU A 15 21.38 46.70 -31.55
N LEU A 16 22.65 46.54 -31.93
CA LEU A 16 23.07 46.04 -33.23
C LEU A 16 22.97 44.51 -33.28
N ALA A 17 22.30 44.05 -34.32
CA ALA A 17 22.25 42.67 -34.76
C ALA A 17 23.61 42.21 -35.30
N SER A 18 23.95 40.94 -35.08
CA SER A 18 24.79 40.18 -36.00
C SER A 18 24.10 38.86 -36.33
N SER A 19 23.81 38.70 -37.61
CA SER A 19 23.32 37.50 -38.26
C SER A 19 24.49 36.58 -38.57
N PHE A 20 24.32 35.25 -38.49
CA PHE A 20 24.96 34.34 -39.44
C PHE A 20 24.15 33.05 -39.66
N ALA A 21 23.86 32.88 -40.94
CA ALA A 21 23.41 31.77 -41.76
C ALA A 21 23.20 30.36 -41.18
N CYS A 22 22.03 29.82 -41.57
CA CYS A 22 21.66 28.42 -41.71
C CYS A 22 22.62 27.68 -42.67
N THR A 23 23.10 26.50 -42.25
CA THR A 23 23.51 25.43 -43.17
C THR A 23 22.97 24.09 -42.68
N ASN A 24 22.22 23.42 -43.55
CA ASN A 24 21.73 22.06 -43.37
C ASN A 24 22.88 21.08 -43.53
N VAL A 25 23.05 20.15 -42.59
CA VAL A 25 23.65 18.84 -42.85
C VAL A 25 22.83 17.77 -42.14
N THR A 26 22.14 16.98 -42.95
CA THR A 26 21.57 15.67 -42.60
C THR A 26 22.70 14.72 -42.21
N GLY A 27 22.65 14.17 -41.01
CA GLY A 27 23.62 13.20 -40.49
C GLY A 27 22.91 12.15 -39.63
N ASP A 28 23.23 10.90 -39.93
CA ASP A 28 22.47 9.68 -39.73
C ASP A 28 22.28 9.24 -38.26
N MET A 29 21.13 8.63 -37.98
CA MET A 29 20.65 8.26 -36.64
C MET A 29 21.06 6.83 -36.21
N ASP A 30 22.06 6.26 -36.87
CA ASP A 30 22.54 4.89 -36.66
C ASP A 30 23.89 4.77 -35.92
N ASP A 31 24.61 5.87 -35.68
CA ASP A 31 25.96 5.83 -35.07
C ASP A 31 25.97 5.91 -33.51
N LEU A 32 24.80 6.09 -32.90
CA LEU A 32 24.64 6.11 -31.43
C LEU A 32 24.24 4.74 -30.83
N LYS A 33 23.94 3.74 -31.67
CA LYS A 33 23.66 2.36 -31.23
C LYS A 33 24.91 1.46 -31.20
N ALA A 34 26.03 1.90 -31.77
CA ALA A 34 27.24 1.10 -31.91
C ALA A 34 28.28 1.25 -30.76
N ARG A 35 28.02 2.06 -29.73
CA ARG A 35 28.96 2.30 -28.61
C ARG A 35 28.57 1.73 -27.24
N ALA A 36 27.51 0.90 -27.17
CA ALA A 36 27.09 0.22 -25.94
C ALA A 36 27.35 -1.30 -25.93
N PHE A 37 27.93 -1.88 -26.99
CA PHE A 37 28.28 -3.30 -27.07
C PHE A 37 29.75 -3.50 -27.46
N ALA A 38 30.66 -3.31 -26.52
CA ALA A 38 32.05 -3.76 -26.66
C ALA A 38 32.74 -3.86 -25.28
N SER A 39 32.42 -4.90 -24.50
CA SER A 39 33.31 -5.43 -23.44
C SER A 39 32.69 -6.66 -22.79
N ALA A 40 32.85 -7.84 -23.41
CA ALA A 40 32.92 -9.16 -22.75
C ALA A 40 33.04 -10.25 -23.83
N THR A 41 34.25 -10.49 -24.34
CA THR A 41 34.53 -11.69 -25.14
C THR A 41 34.92 -12.83 -24.20
N ALA A 42 34.00 -13.76 -23.96
CA ALA A 42 34.29 -15.07 -23.36
C ALA A 42 34.46 -16.11 -24.48
N THR A 43 35.61 -16.77 -24.48
CA THR A 43 36.03 -17.80 -25.44
C THR A 43 35.16 -19.07 -25.31
N PRO A 44 34.70 -19.70 -26.42
CA PRO A 44 33.92 -20.94 -26.34
C PRO A 44 34.83 -22.15 -26.10
N VAL A 45 34.58 -22.89 -25.02
CA VAL A 45 35.16 -24.22 -24.77
C VAL A 45 34.29 -25.25 -25.50
N ASN A 46 34.91 -25.93 -26.47
CA ASN A 46 34.31 -26.97 -27.28
C ASN A 46 34.55 -28.32 -26.59
N ILE A 47 33.54 -28.93 -25.98
CA ILE A 47 33.64 -30.27 -25.40
C ILE A 47 32.99 -31.27 -26.35
N SER A 48 33.83 -32.11 -26.96
CA SER A 48 33.44 -33.24 -27.79
C SER A 48 33.00 -34.41 -26.89
N LEU A 49 31.84 -35.01 -27.18
CA LEU A 49 31.35 -36.23 -26.54
C LEU A 49 31.85 -37.47 -27.30
N PRO A 50 32.36 -38.52 -26.62
CA PRO A 50 32.68 -39.80 -27.25
C PRO A 50 31.43 -40.70 -27.39
N PRO A 51 31.47 -41.73 -28.25
CA PRO A 51 30.28 -42.44 -28.73
C PRO A 51 29.75 -43.49 -27.74
N LYS A 52 28.47 -43.85 -27.94
CA LYS A 52 27.75 -44.92 -27.24
C LYS A 52 28.23 -46.30 -27.70
N ASP A 53 28.58 -47.14 -26.74
CA ASP A 53 28.51 -48.60 -26.85
C ASP A 53 27.67 -49.14 -25.68
N GLY A 54 26.78 -50.09 -25.98
CA GLY A 54 25.85 -50.69 -25.03
C GLY A 54 26.34 -52.00 -24.42
N ALA A 55 25.81 -52.35 -23.25
CA ALA A 55 25.35 -53.69 -22.86
C ALA A 55 24.84 -53.67 -21.40
N ASP A 56 23.61 -54.16 -21.23
CA ASP A 56 23.00 -54.89 -20.11
C ASP A 56 23.49 -54.72 -18.66
N GLY A 57 22.51 -54.42 -17.78
CA GLY A 57 22.61 -54.72 -16.35
C GLY A 57 21.67 -53.90 -15.47
N ALA A 58 20.43 -54.35 -15.28
CA ALA A 58 19.64 -53.95 -14.12
C ALA A 58 20.26 -54.58 -12.85
N PRO A 59 20.26 -53.91 -11.67
CA PRO A 59 19.04 -53.87 -10.87
C PRO A 59 18.80 -52.62 -9.98
N LYS A 60 17.50 -52.36 -9.77
CA LYS A 60 16.80 -51.87 -8.56
C LYS A 60 17.22 -50.56 -7.85
N ALA A 61 16.27 -49.62 -7.93
CA ALA A 61 15.61 -48.87 -6.84
C ALA A 61 16.47 -47.99 -5.90
N SER A 62 16.33 -46.67 -6.09
CA SER A 62 16.23 -45.70 -4.99
C SER A 62 15.46 -44.46 -5.45
N GLU A 63 14.42 -44.16 -4.68
CA GLU A 63 13.47 -43.05 -4.68
C GLU A 63 13.89 -41.74 -5.38
N GLN A 64 13.11 -41.34 -6.40
CA GLN A 64 12.95 -39.95 -6.78
C GLN A 64 11.80 -39.36 -5.96
N SER A 65 12.11 -38.36 -5.13
CA SER A 65 11.16 -37.52 -4.42
C SER A 65 10.39 -36.64 -5.40
N SER A 66 9.34 -37.18 -6.00
CA SER A 66 8.29 -36.42 -6.65
C SER A 66 7.42 -35.78 -5.57
N ILE A 67 7.57 -34.46 -5.36
CA ILE A 67 6.64 -33.68 -4.54
C ILE A 67 5.29 -33.67 -5.28
N ASN A 68 4.42 -34.56 -4.84
CA ASN A 68 3.05 -34.67 -5.32
C ASN A 68 2.23 -33.60 -4.59
N LEU A 69 2.15 -32.39 -5.16
CA LEU A 69 1.20 -31.37 -4.73
C LEU A 69 -0.21 -31.79 -5.15
N LYS A 70 -0.74 -32.82 -4.48
CA LYS A 70 -2.19 -32.91 -4.30
C LYS A 70 -2.52 -31.84 -3.27
N ALA A 71 -3.00 -30.71 -3.78
CA ALA A 71 -3.82 -29.79 -3.01
C ALA A 71 -5.05 -30.57 -2.53
N GLU A 72 -4.93 -31.25 -1.40
CA GLU A 72 -6.09 -31.51 -0.57
C GLU A 72 -6.66 -30.13 -0.26
N ALA A 73 -7.89 -29.92 -0.74
CA ALA A 73 -8.76 -28.87 -0.26
C ALA A 73 -8.94 -29.08 1.25
N ALA A 74 -7.96 -28.62 2.03
CA ALA A 74 -8.15 -28.27 3.40
C ALA A 74 -9.13 -27.09 3.36
N SER A 75 -10.40 -27.44 3.39
CA SER A 75 -11.42 -26.75 4.18
C SER A 75 -10.89 -26.60 5.62
N ASN A 76 -9.81 -25.83 5.79
CA ASN A 76 -9.54 -25.13 7.03
C ASN A 76 -10.52 -23.99 7.01
N ASN A 77 -11.76 -24.33 7.37
CA ASN A 77 -12.56 -23.44 8.18
C ASN A 77 -11.59 -22.98 9.28
N SER A 78 -11.02 -21.79 9.14
CA SER A 78 -10.31 -21.11 10.20
C SER A 78 -11.38 -20.71 11.21
N GLY A 79 -12.03 -21.71 11.82
CA GLY A 79 -13.00 -21.62 12.88
C GLY A 79 -12.27 -21.09 14.11
N LEU A 80 -11.93 -19.81 14.00
CA LEU A 80 -11.45 -18.93 15.03
C LEU A 80 -12.58 -18.91 16.03
N ARG A 81 -12.40 -19.66 17.13
CA ARG A 81 -13.41 -19.73 18.18
C ARG A 81 -13.69 -18.31 18.70
N PRO A 82 -14.95 -17.88 18.81
CA PRO A 82 -15.29 -16.65 19.50
C PRO A 82 -14.72 -16.68 20.93
N ARG A 83 -14.08 -15.60 21.38
CA ARG A 83 -13.76 -15.45 22.80
C ARG A 83 -15.07 -15.18 23.53
N ALA A 84 -15.72 -16.24 24.00
CA ALA A 84 -17.05 -16.20 24.63
C ALA A 84 -17.13 -15.32 25.91
N ASP A 85 -15.99 -14.80 26.42
CA ASP A 85 -15.92 -13.88 27.56
C ASP A 85 -15.40 -12.46 27.22
N ALA A 86 -14.96 -12.21 25.98
CA ALA A 86 -14.25 -10.98 25.62
C ALA A 86 -15.17 -9.76 25.49
N SER A 87 -16.45 -9.96 25.14
CA SER A 87 -17.41 -8.86 24.98
C SER A 87 -17.69 -8.13 26.29
N GLY A 88 -17.71 -8.84 27.42
CA GLY A 88 -17.84 -8.24 28.75
C GLY A 88 -16.61 -7.42 29.12
N LYS A 89 -15.41 -8.02 28.95
CA LYS A 89 -14.12 -7.39 29.28
C LYS A 89 -13.88 -6.10 28.50
N TYR A 90 -14.18 -6.07 27.20
CA TYR A 90 -13.90 -4.93 26.32
C TYR A 90 -15.14 -4.11 25.95
N SER A 91 -16.21 -4.19 26.74
CA SER A 91 -17.48 -3.50 26.49
C SER A 91 -17.32 -1.98 26.26
N ALA A 92 -16.48 -1.32 27.05
CA ALA A 92 -16.18 0.11 26.89
C ALA A 92 -15.52 0.42 25.53
N ILE A 93 -14.57 -0.40 25.08
CA ILE A 93 -13.91 -0.26 23.78
C ILE A 93 -14.90 -0.49 22.65
N ILE A 94 -15.75 -1.51 22.76
CA ILE A 94 -16.77 -1.82 21.75
C ILE A 94 -17.71 -0.63 21.58
N GLU A 95 -18.28 -0.11 22.65
CA GLU A 95 -19.26 0.99 22.56
C GLU A 95 -18.61 2.29 22.09
N ALA A 96 -17.40 2.62 22.56
CA ALA A 96 -16.64 3.76 22.05
C ALA A 96 -16.34 3.62 20.55
N SER A 97 -15.95 2.43 20.09
CA SER A 97 -15.64 2.17 18.68
C SER A 97 -16.88 2.31 17.79
N LYS A 98 -18.02 1.76 18.21
CA LYS A 98 -19.30 1.91 17.50
C LYS A 98 -19.71 3.38 17.39
N GLU A 99 -19.56 4.12 18.47
CA GLU A 99 -19.90 5.54 18.49
C GLU A 99 -19.00 6.37 17.58
N ILE A 100 -17.70 6.08 17.53
CA ILE A 100 -16.76 6.73 16.60
C ILE A 100 -17.16 6.49 15.15
N LEU A 101 -17.49 5.25 14.77
CA LEU A 101 -17.93 4.95 13.40
C LEU A 101 -19.18 5.75 13.03
N LYS A 102 -20.18 5.81 13.91
CA LYS A 102 -21.39 6.64 13.72
C LYS A 102 -21.07 8.12 13.60
N GLN A 103 -20.19 8.65 14.45
CA GLN A 103 -19.80 10.06 14.43
C GLN A 103 -19.03 10.45 13.16
N ASN A 104 -18.28 9.50 12.60
CA ASN A 104 -17.48 9.71 11.39
C ASN A 104 -18.22 9.33 10.10
N ASP A 105 -19.41 8.75 10.17
CA ASP A 105 -20.27 8.50 9.00
C ASP A 105 -20.71 9.82 8.34
N ARG A 106 -20.70 9.87 7.01
CA ARG A 106 -21.12 11.00 6.19
C ARG A 106 -22.18 10.60 5.16
N GLY A 107 -22.89 9.50 5.40
CA GLY A 107 -23.96 9.01 4.54
C GLY A 107 -23.40 8.21 3.37
N GLY A 108 -23.06 6.95 3.65
CA GLY A 108 -22.51 6.00 2.68
C GLY A 108 -20.98 5.97 2.59
N TYR A 109 -20.28 6.86 3.28
CA TYR A 109 -18.83 6.75 3.51
C TYR A 109 -18.44 7.25 4.90
N THR A 110 -17.33 6.76 5.41
CA THR A 110 -16.80 7.10 6.73
C THR A 110 -15.49 7.86 6.59
N ILE A 111 -15.36 9.00 7.26
CA ILE A 111 -14.07 9.72 7.28
C ILE A 111 -13.09 9.08 8.27
N PRO A 112 -11.77 9.09 8.05
CA PRO A 112 -10.82 8.53 9.02
C PRO A 112 -10.82 9.27 10.36
N ALA A 113 -10.81 10.60 10.33
CA ALA A 113 -10.88 11.44 11.53
C ALA A 113 -11.42 12.83 11.22
N LYS A 114 -12.34 13.33 12.05
CA LYS A 114 -12.90 14.68 11.93
C LYS A 114 -11.79 15.75 11.96
N GLY A 115 -11.86 16.69 11.03
CA GLY A 115 -10.88 17.78 10.89
C GLY A 115 -9.67 17.36 10.06
N LEU A 116 -8.87 16.41 10.58
CA LEU A 116 -7.60 15.99 9.96
C LEU A 116 -7.78 15.30 8.60
N TYR A 117 -8.75 14.39 8.49
CA TYR A 117 -9.00 13.61 7.27
C TYR A 117 -10.50 13.66 6.92
N PRO A 118 -10.98 14.72 6.26
CA PRO A 118 -12.41 15.02 6.10
C PRO A 118 -13.08 14.39 4.87
N TYR A 119 -12.48 13.35 4.31
CA TYR A 119 -12.85 12.70 3.04
C TYR A 119 -12.87 11.18 3.20
N GLN A 120 -13.24 10.45 2.14
CA GLN A 120 -13.15 9.00 2.10
C GLN A 120 -11.75 8.57 1.65
N TRP A 121 -11.03 7.81 2.48
CA TRP A 121 -9.76 7.19 2.11
C TRP A 121 -9.96 5.72 1.73
N ASN A 122 -9.18 5.26 0.78
CA ASN A 122 -9.33 3.95 0.16
C ASN A 122 -9.20 2.79 1.16
N TRP A 123 -7.99 2.55 1.66
CA TRP A 123 -7.74 1.40 2.54
C TRP A 123 -8.43 1.56 3.91
N ASP A 124 -8.62 2.80 4.38
CA ASP A 124 -9.41 3.13 5.57
C ASP A 124 -10.85 2.64 5.40
N SER A 125 -11.54 3.05 4.34
CA SER A 125 -12.91 2.63 4.06
C SER A 125 -13.03 1.12 3.89
N ALA A 126 -12.07 0.49 3.21
CA ALA A 126 -12.08 -0.96 3.03
C ALA A 126 -12.09 -1.69 4.38
N LEU A 127 -11.29 -1.25 5.35
CA LEU A 127 -11.23 -1.88 6.66
C LEU A 127 -12.31 -1.40 7.63
N VAL A 128 -12.76 -0.16 7.51
CA VAL A 128 -13.88 0.39 8.27
C VAL A 128 -15.17 -0.37 7.96
N ALA A 129 -15.34 -0.87 6.73
CA ALA A 129 -16.45 -1.77 6.39
C ALA A 129 -16.53 -2.99 7.32
N LEU A 130 -15.38 -3.55 7.75
CA LEU A 130 -15.36 -4.67 8.71
C LEU A 130 -15.87 -4.25 10.09
N GLY A 131 -15.58 -3.01 10.51
CA GLY A 131 -16.14 -2.43 11.72
C GLY A 131 -17.66 -2.29 11.62
N TRP A 132 -18.15 -1.73 10.51
CA TRP A 132 -19.58 -1.58 10.25
C TRP A 132 -20.34 -2.89 10.26
N ALA A 133 -19.75 -3.99 9.82
CA ALA A 133 -20.39 -5.31 9.83
C ALA A 133 -20.86 -5.76 11.22
N SER A 134 -20.24 -5.23 12.29
CA SER A 134 -20.66 -5.51 13.67
C SER A 134 -21.83 -4.63 14.16
N LEU A 135 -22.27 -3.66 13.37
CA LEU A 135 -23.38 -2.75 13.66
C LEU A 135 -24.52 -2.90 12.66
N ASP A 136 -24.19 -2.87 11.37
CA ASP A 136 -25.10 -2.83 10.24
C ASP A 136 -24.41 -3.40 9.00
N GLU A 137 -24.87 -4.58 8.58
CA GLU A 137 -24.32 -5.32 7.44
C GLU A 137 -24.52 -4.59 6.12
N THR A 138 -25.67 -3.95 5.91
CA THR A 138 -25.95 -3.16 4.70
C THR A 138 -25.00 -1.97 4.61
N ARG A 139 -24.81 -1.25 5.73
CA ARG A 139 -23.90 -0.09 5.77
C ARG A 139 -22.45 -0.48 5.51
N ALA A 140 -22.03 -1.68 5.91
CA ALA A 140 -20.70 -2.21 5.61
C ALA A 140 -20.47 -2.38 4.10
N TRP A 141 -21.45 -2.93 3.38
CA TRP A 141 -21.43 -3.05 1.93
C TRP A 141 -21.45 -1.68 1.23
N GLU A 142 -22.30 -0.75 1.69
CA GLU A 142 -22.39 0.61 1.15
C GLU A 142 -21.05 1.36 1.19
N GLU A 143 -20.22 1.17 2.23
CA GLU A 143 -18.90 1.79 2.34
C GLU A 143 -17.99 1.43 1.15
N LEU A 144 -18.00 0.14 0.76
CA LEU A 144 -17.21 -0.40 -0.34
C LEU A 144 -17.78 0.00 -1.70
N GLU A 145 -19.11 -0.02 -1.85
CA GLU A 145 -19.80 0.47 -3.05
C GLU A 145 -19.47 1.95 -3.31
N LYS A 146 -19.52 2.78 -2.26
CA LYS A 146 -19.20 4.20 -2.34
C LYS A 146 -17.75 4.45 -2.73
N LEU A 147 -16.80 3.71 -2.15
CA LEU A 147 -15.39 3.78 -2.55
C LEU A 147 -15.21 3.42 -4.03
N LEU A 148 -15.78 2.29 -4.46
CA LEU A 148 -15.65 1.77 -5.83
C LEU A 148 -16.48 2.56 -6.86
N SER A 149 -17.35 3.48 -6.42
CA SER A 149 -18.02 4.45 -7.30
C SER A 149 -17.05 5.50 -7.87
N ALA A 150 -15.92 5.74 -7.20
CA ALA A 150 -14.88 6.68 -7.64
C ALA A 150 -13.78 6.02 -8.50
N GLN A 151 -13.93 4.74 -8.86
CA GLN A 151 -13.00 4.03 -9.73
C GLN A 151 -12.88 4.73 -11.09
N TRP A 152 -11.65 4.94 -11.54
CA TRP A 152 -11.36 5.52 -12.84
C TRP A 152 -11.64 4.52 -13.97
N ASN A 153 -11.84 5.05 -15.18
CA ASN A 153 -12.15 4.25 -16.37
C ASN A 153 -11.09 3.20 -16.72
N ASP A 154 -9.84 3.40 -16.28
CA ASP A 154 -8.72 2.48 -16.50
C ASP A 154 -8.61 1.38 -15.42
N GLY A 155 -9.47 1.42 -14.39
CA GLY A 155 -9.52 0.48 -13.29
C GLY A 155 -8.93 1.00 -11.98
N MET A 156 -8.20 2.13 -11.96
CA MET A 156 -7.62 2.65 -10.72
C MET A 156 -8.70 3.02 -9.71
N VAL A 157 -8.58 2.53 -8.47
CA VAL A 157 -9.30 3.13 -7.34
C VAL A 157 -8.37 4.15 -6.67
N PRO A 158 -8.77 5.43 -6.60
CA PRO A 158 -7.93 6.50 -6.05
C PRO A 158 -7.74 6.35 -4.55
N HIS A 159 -6.72 7.01 -3.97
CA HIS A 159 -6.49 6.96 -2.53
C HIS A 159 -7.48 7.82 -1.73
N ILE A 160 -7.96 8.95 -2.27
CA ILE A 160 -9.01 9.78 -1.67
C ILE A 160 -10.12 10.06 -2.67
N VAL A 161 -11.36 10.03 -2.18
CA VAL A 161 -12.56 10.52 -2.88
C VAL A 161 -13.07 11.79 -2.22
N PHE A 162 -13.12 12.89 -2.99
CA PHE A 162 -13.52 14.21 -2.53
C PHE A 162 -15.05 14.40 -2.64
N HIS A 163 -15.82 13.72 -1.78
CA HIS A 163 -17.29 13.75 -1.84
C HIS A 163 -17.89 15.15 -1.65
N GLN A 164 -17.34 15.95 -0.73
CA GLN A 164 -17.77 17.32 -0.48
C GLN A 164 -16.58 18.23 -0.20
N PRO A 165 -16.57 19.51 -0.64
CA PRO A 165 -15.46 20.42 -0.37
C PRO A 165 -15.15 20.53 1.14
N SER A 166 -13.86 20.55 1.49
CA SER A 166 -13.42 20.79 2.86
C SER A 166 -12.19 21.70 2.87
N PRO A 167 -12.18 22.79 3.65
CA PRO A 167 -11.01 23.66 3.78
C PRO A 167 -9.94 23.09 4.71
N THR A 168 -10.21 21.98 5.41
CA THR A 168 -9.35 21.47 6.48
C THR A 168 -8.27 20.49 6.01
N TYR A 169 -8.20 20.20 4.71
CA TYR A 169 -7.27 19.24 4.13
C TYR A 169 -6.52 19.84 2.95
N PHE A 170 -5.26 19.44 2.83
CA PHE A 170 -4.38 19.81 1.72
C PHE A 170 -3.41 18.65 1.45
N PRO A 171 -3.13 18.27 0.19
CA PRO A 171 -3.59 18.90 -1.07
C PRO A 171 -5.05 18.57 -1.45
N GLY A 172 -5.83 19.62 -1.73
CA GLY A 172 -7.24 19.55 -2.13
C GLY A 172 -7.48 19.20 -3.61
N PRO A 173 -8.74 19.04 -4.04
CA PRO A 173 -9.12 18.63 -5.39
C PRO A 173 -8.57 19.54 -6.50
N GLU A 174 -8.33 20.81 -6.21
CA GLU A 174 -7.72 21.81 -7.10
C GLU A 174 -6.23 21.58 -7.35
N ILE A 175 -5.52 20.95 -6.41
CA ILE A 175 -4.11 20.60 -6.58
C ILE A 175 -3.97 19.34 -7.45
N TRP A 176 -4.88 18.38 -7.26
CA TRP A 176 -4.94 17.17 -8.09
C TRP A 176 -5.51 17.42 -9.48
N GLY A 177 -6.34 18.44 -9.67
CA GLY A 177 -6.81 18.92 -10.97
C GLY A 177 -6.25 20.29 -11.29
N SER A 178 -7.14 21.23 -11.54
CA SER A 178 -6.83 22.66 -11.50
C SER A 178 -7.92 23.41 -10.73
N VAL A 179 -7.74 24.72 -10.56
CA VAL A 179 -8.80 25.58 -9.98
C VAL A 179 -10.03 25.60 -10.88
N GLU A 180 -9.84 25.61 -12.21
CA GLU A 180 -10.89 25.62 -13.22
C GLU A 180 -11.53 24.24 -13.44
N SER A 181 -10.79 23.17 -13.15
CA SER A 181 -11.24 21.78 -13.30
C SER A 181 -10.75 20.92 -12.13
N PRO A 182 -11.33 21.09 -10.92
CA PRO A 182 -10.96 20.30 -9.76
C PRO A 182 -11.36 18.83 -9.97
N ARG A 183 -10.52 17.88 -9.51
CA ARG A 183 -10.85 16.45 -9.63
C ARG A 183 -11.73 15.99 -8.48
N GLY A 184 -12.64 15.06 -8.74
CA GLY A 184 -13.45 14.40 -7.70
C GLY A 184 -12.68 13.39 -6.84
N SER A 185 -11.42 13.10 -7.19
CA SER A 185 -10.54 12.20 -6.46
C SER A 185 -9.08 12.53 -6.74
N THR A 186 -8.18 11.94 -5.95
CA THR A 186 -6.73 12.04 -6.17
C THR A 186 -6.29 11.25 -7.40
N GLY A 187 -5.13 11.58 -7.95
CA GLY A 187 -4.53 10.88 -9.11
C GLY A 187 -3.54 9.77 -8.77
N ILE A 188 -3.52 9.30 -7.53
CA ILE A 188 -2.72 8.16 -7.06
C ILE A 188 -3.61 7.14 -6.35
N THR A 189 -3.10 5.91 -6.17
CA THR A 189 -3.83 4.79 -5.54
C THR A 189 -3.39 4.55 -4.09
N GLN A 190 -3.91 3.49 -3.47
CA GLN A 190 -3.50 2.98 -2.15
C GLN A 190 -3.57 1.44 -2.13
N PRO A 191 -3.08 0.75 -1.08
CA PRO A 191 -3.07 -0.72 -1.04
C PRO A 191 -4.47 -1.33 -1.22
N PRO A 192 -4.64 -2.38 -2.06
CA PRO A 192 -5.96 -2.88 -2.46
C PRO A 192 -6.61 -3.83 -1.44
N VAL A 193 -6.99 -3.30 -0.28
CA VAL A 193 -7.58 -4.09 0.81
C VAL A 193 -9.02 -4.54 0.51
N ALA A 194 -9.71 -3.90 -0.44
CA ALA A 194 -11.15 -4.11 -0.64
C ALA A 194 -11.57 -5.56 -0.92
N ALA A 195 -10.81 -6.35 -1.71
CA ALA A 195 -11.17 -7.75 -1.96
C ALA A 195 -11.10 -8.62 -0.69
N ILE A 196 -10.16 -8.30 0.20
CA ILE A 196 -10.02 -8.94 1.52
C ILE A 196 -11.28 -8.63 2.33
N SER A 197 -11.70 -7.37 2.36
CA SER A 197 -12.90 -6.96 3.10
C SER A 197 -14.18 -7.57 2.55
N VAL A 198 -14.37 -7.56 1.22
CA VAL A 198 -15.52 -8.21 0.56
C VAL A 198 -15.60 -9.69 0.94
N ARG A 199 -14.47 -10.41 0.90
CA ARG A 199 -14.45 -11.81 1.33
C ARG A 199 -14.86 -11.96 2.79
N ARG A 200 -14.30 -11.17 3.70
CA ARG A 200 -14.64 -11.24 5.14
C ARG A 200 -16.12 -10.97 5.38
N LEU A 201 -16.68 -9.92 4.77
CA LEU A 201 -18.10 -9.61 4.85
C LEU A 201 -18.96 -10.76 4.31
N PHE A 202 -18.58 -11.35 3.18
CA PHE A 202 -19.29 -12.48 2.59
C PHE A 202 -19.29 -13.71 3.51
N GLU A 203 -18.11 -14.08 4.05
CA GLU A 203 -17.97 -15.22 4.95
C GLU A 203 -18.80 -15.03 6.22
N SER A 204 -18.77 -13.84 6.82
CA SER A 204 -19.50 -13.51 8.06
C SER A 204 -20.95 -13.08 7.86
N ALA A 205 -21.44 -12.98 6.63
CA ALA A 205 -22.75 -12.42 6.33
C ALA A 205 -23.90 -13.15 7.03
N HIS A 206 -24.84 -12.41 7.63
CA HIS A 206 -26.11 -12.99 8.07
C HIS A 206 -27.09 -13.04 6.90
N ASP A 207 -27.13 -11.96 6.12
CA ASP A 207 -27.89 -11.90 4.87
C ASP A 207 -27.06 -12.44 3.70
N LYS A 208 -27.18 -13.76 3.45
CA LYS A 208 -26.45 -14.43 2.38
C LYS A 208 -26.88 -13.99 0.98
N GLU A 209 -28.11 -13.51 0.81
CA GLU A 209 -28.60 -13.03 -0.49
C GLU A 209 -27.98 -11.67 -0.82
N LEU A 210 -27.99 -10.74 0.15
CA LEU A 210 -27.32 -9.46 0.03
C LEU A 210 -25.82 -9.65 -0.25
N ALA A 211 -25.15 -10.49 0.54
CA ALA A 211 -23.71 -10.72 0.37
C ALA A 211 -23.37 -11.29 -1.02
N LEU A 212 -24.14 -12.28 -1.50
CA LEU A 212 -23.93 -12.86 -2.84
C LEU A 212 -24.17 -11.83 -3.94
N LYS A 213 -25.26 -11.08 -3.84
CA LYS A 213 -25.62 -10.03 -4.81
C LYS A 213 -24.52 -8.96 -4.85
N THR A 214 -24.20 -8.33 -3.73
CA THR A 214 -23.25 -7.22 -3.69
C THR A 214 -21.84 -7.68 -4.05
N ALA A 215 -21.38 -8.85 -3.59
CA ALA A 215 -20.07 -9.36 -4.00
C ALA A 215 -20.00 -9.61 -5.52
N THR A 216 -21.08 -10.10 -6.13
CA THR A 216 -21.18 -10.28 -7.59
C THR A 216 -21.12 -8.94 -8.33
N GLU A 217 -21.81 -7.91 -7.82
CA GLU A 217 -21.83 -6.56 -8.40
C GLU A 217 -20.47 -5.84 -8.27
N LEU A 218 -19.76 -6.03 -7.15
CA LEU A 218 -18.45 -5.43 -6.91
C LEU A 218 -17.31 -6.16 -7.63
N PHE A 219 -17.45 -7.46 -7.91
CA PHE A 219 -16.36 -8.28 -8.45
C PHE A 219 -15.70 -7.72 -9.72
N PRO A 220 -16.44 -7.26 -10.77
CA PRO A 220 -15.81 -6.69 -11.96
C PRO A 220 -14.96 -5.46 -11.68
N LYS A 221 -15.37 -4.63 -10.70
CA LYS A 221 -14.64 -3.43 -10.27
C LYS A 221 -13.36 -3.81 -9.54
N LEU A 222 -13.42 -4.78 -8.62
CA LEU A 222 -12.25 -5.32 -7.93
C LEU A 222 -11.25 -5.92 -8.93
N LEU A 223 -11.72 -6.75 -9.87
CA LEU A 223 -10.87 -7.36 -10.89
C LEU A 223 -10.21 -6.31 -11.78
N ALA A 224 -10.94 -5.26 -12.20
CA ALA A 224 -10.37 -4.16 -12.98
C ALA A 224 -9.28 -3.40 -12.22
N TRP A 225 -9.43 -3.22 -10.90
CA TRP A 225 -8.42 -2.57 -10.08
C TRP A 225 -7.15 -3.41 -9.91
N HIS A 226 -7.29 -4.72 -9.72
CA HIS A 226 -6.15 -5.63 -9.66
C HIS A 226 -5.43 -5.70 -11.02
N ARG A 227 -6.16 -5.78 -12.13
CA ARG A 227 -5.59 -5.67 -13.49
C ARG A 227 -4.82 -4.37 -13.68
N TRP A 228 -5.37 -3.26 -13.19
CA TRP A 228 -4.72 -1.95 -13.26
C TRP A 228 -3.38 -1.95 -12.52
N PHE A 229 -3.27 -2.58 -11.34
CA PHE A 229 -1.99 -2.70 -10.63
C PHE A 229 -0.93 -3.38 -11.48
N TYR A 230 -1.23 -4.56 -12.03
CA TYR A 230 -0.27 -5.27 -12.88
C TYR A 230 0.05 -4.53 -14.18
N LYS A 231 -0.92 -3.85 -14.78
CA LYS A 231 -0.71 -3.10 -16.03
C LYS A 231 0.09 -1.82 -15.84
N ALA A 232 -0.26 -1.02 -14.82
CA ALA A 232 0.28 0.31 -14.62
C ALA A 232 1.55 0.31 -13.76
N ARG A 233 1.69 -0.67 -12.87
CA ARG A 233 2.75 -0.70 -11.85
C ARG A 233 3.72 -1.85 -11.99
N ASP A 234 3.45 -2.82 -12.86
CA ASP A 234 4.36 -3.90 -13.21
C ASP A 234 4.40 -4.12 -14.75
N PRO A 235 4.74 -3.09 -15.55
CA PRO A 235 4.73 -3.20 -17.01
C PRO A 235 5.74 -4.23 -17.55
N GLU A 236 6.74 -4.59 -16.75
CA GLU A 236 7.76 -5.59 -17.06
C GLU A 236 7.31 -7.02 -16.69
N GLY A 237 6.17 -7.17 -16.01
CA GLY A 237 5.63 -8.47 -15.64
C GLY A 237 6.49 -9.25 -14.67
N THR A 238 7.12 -8.55 -13.71
CA THR A 238 7.98 -9.11 -12.66
C THR A 238 7.21 -9.86 -11.58
N GLY A 239 5.92 -9.56 -11.41
CA GLY A 239 5.09 -10.04 -10.31
C GLY A 239 5.10 -9.14 -9.08
N LEU A 240 5.85 -8.03 -9.11
CA LEU A 240 5.92 -7.05 -8.04
C LEU A 240 5.59 -5.66 -8.58
N VAL A 241 4.61 -5.00 -7.97
CA VAL A 241 4.13 -3.69 -8.41
C VAL A 241 4.94 -2.56 -7.79
N ALA A 242 5.12 -1.49 -8.55
CA ALA A 242 5.76 -0.27 -8.11
C ALA A 242 4.80 0.73 -7.45
N THR A 243 5.25 1.25 -6.32
CA THR A 243 4.76 2.46 -5.68
C THR A 243 5.52 3.64 -6.26
N LEU A 244 4.78 4.61 -6.83
CA LEU A 244 5.32 5.78 -7.52
C LEU A 244 5.30 7.04 -6.65
N HIS A 245 4.53 7.03 -5.57
CA HIS A 245 4.51 8.10 -4.57
C HIS A 245 4.42 7.50 -3.15
N PRO A 246 5.15 8.01 -2.15
CA PRO A 246 5.12 7.46 -0.78
C PRO A 246 3.72 7.25 -0.20
N TRP A 247 2.81 8.22 -0.37
CA TRP A 247 1.37 8.12 0.00
C TRP A 247 0.63 6.88 -0.54
N GLU A 248 1.08 6.30 -1.65
CA GLU A 248 0.44 5.09 -2.21
C GLU A 248 0.71 3.84 -1.37
N SER A 249 1.75 3.84 -0.54
CA SER A 249 2.03 2.75 0.41
C SER A 249 1.10 2.78 1.63
N GLY A 250 0.45 3.92 1.88
CA GLY A 250 -0.21 4.21 3.16
C GLY A 250 0.77 4.51 4.31
N MET A 251 2.09 4.52 4.05
CA MET A 251 3.15 4.70 5.05
C MET A 251 4.02 5.94 4.77
N ASP A 252 3.40 7.13 4.68
CA ASP A 252 3.93 8.32 4.01
C ASP A 252 5.41 8.66 4.23
N ASN A 253 5.88 8.69 5.48
CA ASN A 253 7.24 9.08 5.85
C ASN A 253 8.05 7.91 6.44
N SER A 254 7.70 6.68 6.06
CA SER A 254 8.48 5.50 6.44
C SER A 254 9.96 5.73 6.10
N PRO A 255 10.90 5.32 6.98
CA PRO A 255 12.32 5.43 6.69
C PRO A 255 12.74 4.60 5.47
N ALA A 256 11.89 3.67 5.03
CA ALA A 256 12.08 2.95 3.77
C ALA A 256 12.06 3.87 2.53
N TRP A 257 11.50 5.07 2.63
CA TRP A 257 11.41 5.99 1.50
C TRP A 257 12.56 6.99 1.43
N ASP A 258 13.34 7.15 2.50
CA ASP A 258 14.28 8.27 2.68
C ASP A 258 15.21 8.47 1.47
N GLU A 259 15.99 7.45 1.12
CA GLU A 259 16.97 7.51 0.03
C GLU A 259 16.30 7.69 -1.34
N ALA A 260 15.21 6.96 -1.59
CA ALA A 260 14.47 7.07 -2.85
C ALA A 260 13.82 8.46 -3.01
N LEU A 261 13.35 9.03 -1.91
CA LEU A 261 12.72 10.34 -1.87
C LEU A 261 13.76 11.45 -2.02
N GLU A 262 14.96 11.32 -1.46
CA GLU A 262 16.05 12.28 -1.64
C GLU A 262 16.38 12.56 -3.11
N ARG A 263 16.25 11.56 -3.98
CA ARG A 263 16.44 11.66 -5.44
C ARG A 263 15.33 12.43 -6.16
N VAL A 264 14.19 12.64 -5.53
CA VAL A 264 13.11 13.48 -6.07
C VAL A 264 13.59 14.94 -6.02
N PRO A 265 13.71 15.62 -7.18
CA PRO A 265 14.10 17.03 -7.19
C PRO A 265 13.04 17.85 -6.46
N VAL A 266 13.45 18.87 -5.72
CA VAL A 266 12.50 19.85 -5.19
C VAL A 266 12.22 20.85 -6.31
N ALA A 267 11.05 20.73 -6.95
CA ALA A 267 10.65 21.65 -8.01
C ALA A 267 10.39 23.07 -7.45
N LYS A 268 10.30 24.07 -8.34
CA LYS A 268 9.75 25.39 -7.99
C LYS A 268 8.24 25.28 -7.78
N LEU A 269 7.85 24.80 -6.60
CA LEU A 269 6.46 24.64 -6.22
C LEU A 269 5.79 26.00 -6.03
N PRO A 270 4.50 26.16 -6.43
CA PRO A 270 3.69 27.27 -5.94
C PRO A 270 3.68 27.29 -4.40
N PRO A 271 3.61 28.47 -3.76
CA PRO A 271 3.43 28.55 -2.32
C PRO A 271 2.20 27.76 -1.86
N TYR A 272 2.35 27.01 -0.77
CA TYR A 272 1.26 26.21 -0.21
C TYR A 272 1.29 26.25 1.32
N GLU A 273 0.14 26.00 1.93
CA GLU A 273 -0.03 25.95 3.37
C GLU A 273 -0.48 24.54 3.78
N ARG A 274 0.29 23.91 4.66
CA ARG A 274 -0.04 22.59 5.18
C ARG A 274 -1.16 22.67 6.20
N ARG A 275 -2.30 22.05 5.87
CA ARG A 275 -3.47 22.01 6.76
C ARG A 275 -3.35 20.98 7.88
N ASP A 276 -2.56 19.92 7.69
CA ASP A 276 -2.38 18.87 8.69
C ASP A 276 -1.68 19.36 9.98
N LEU A 277 -0.80 20.37 9.85
CA LEU A 277 -0.13 21.00 10.99
C LEU A 277 -1.06 21.86 11.86
N GLY A 278 -2.24 22.22 11.35
CA GLY A 278 -3.29 22.88 12.14
C GLY A 278 -4.01 21.93 13.11
N HIS A 279 -3.89 20.62 12.89
CA HIS A 279 -4.59 19.59 13.66
C HIS A 279 -3.66 18.78 14.55
N VAL A 280 -2.40 18.58 14.12
CA VAL A 280 -1.42 17.72 14.81
C VAL A 280 -0.09 18.46 14.97
N ASN A 281 0.58 18.25 16.11
CA ASN A 281 1.91 18.81 16.36
C ASN A 281 2.91 18.41 15.25
N SER A 282 3.69 19.37 14.74
CA SER A 282 4.65 19.15 13.66
C SER A 282 5.74 18.13 13.97
N ALA A 283 6.07 17.92 15.24
CA ALA A 283 7.00 16.87 15.68
C ALA A 283 6.47 15.44 15.37
N MET A 284 5.15 15.29 15.20
CA MET A 284 4.47 14.02 14.94
C MET A 284 4.15 13.81 13.44
N ARG A 285 4.48 14.80 12.58
CA ARG A 285 4.13 14.80 11.15
C ARG A 285 5.38 14.75 10.25
N PRO A 286 5.23 14.43 8.96
CA PRO A 286 6.32 14.57 8.00
C PRO A 286 6.90 15.99 8.01
N ARG A 287 8.19 16.13 7.75
CA ARG A 287 8.95 17.38 7.68
C ARG A 287 8.59 18.17 6.41
N LYS A 288 9.04 19.42 6.32
CA LYS A 288 8.73 20.28 5.16
C LYS A 288 9.39 19.76 3.89
N GLU A 289 10.64 19.31 4.00
CA GLU A 289 11.45 18.82 2.88
C GLU A 289 10.88 17.54 2.28
N GLU A 290 10.19 16.73 3.09
CA GLU A 290 9.43 15.56 2.64
C GLU A 290 8.17 16.02 1.88
N TYR A 291 7.41 16.99 2.42
CA TYR A 291 6.21 17.53 1.77
C TYR A 291 6.49 18.25 0.44
N ASP A 292 7.61 18.96 0.33
CA ASP A 292 8.03 19.57 -0.94
C ASP A 292 8.24 18.50 -2.03
N ARG A 293 8.74 17.31 -1.66
CA ARG A 293 8.93 16.21 -2.61
C ARG A 293 7.64 15.49 -2.93
N TYR A 294 6.75 15.31 -1.95
CA TYR A 294 5.40 14.80 -2.18
C TYR A 294 4.66 15.64 -3.22
N LEU A 295 4.62 16.96 -3.01
CA LEU A 295 3.98 17.85 -3.97
C LEU A 295 4.69 17.87 -5.33
N THR A 296 6.02 17.76 -5.38
CA THR A 296 6.72 17.67 -6.66
C THR A 296 6.23 16.48 -7.48
N LEU A 297 6.05 15.31 -6.85
CA LEU A 297 5.49 14.14 -7.52
C LEU A 297 4.02 14.35 -7.93
N VAL A 298 3.19 14.97 -7.08
CA VAL A 298 1.80 15.31 -7.43
C VAL A 298 1.74 16.17 -8.69
N TYR A 299 2.52 17.25 -8.74
CA TYR A 299 2.57 18.13 -9.91
C TYR A 299 3.12 17.41 -11.14
N LEU A 300 4.16 16.59 -10.99
CA LEU A 300 4.72 15.78 -12.07
C LEU A 300 3.66 14.86 -12.70
N PHE A 301 2.86 14.20 -11.87
CA PHE A 301 1.83 13.27 -12.35
C PHE A 301 0.66 14.00 -12.98
N ARG A 302 0.25 15.12 -12.39
CA ARG A 302 -0.79 15.98 -12.93
C ARG A 302 -0.41 16.55 -14.29
N ASP A 303 0.82 17.06 -14.43
CA ASP A 303 1.30 17.65 -15.68
C ASP A 303 1.49 16.58 -16.79
N ALA A 304 1.62 15.31 -16.40
CA ALA A 304 1.56 14.15 -17.30
C ALA A 304 0.12 13.63 -17.56
N ASP A 305 -0.90 14.36 -17.10
CA ASP A 305 -2.34 14.00 -17.16
C ASP A 305 -2.63 12.60 -16.59
N TYR A 306 -1.85 12.19 -15.59
CA TYR A 306 -1.94 10.87 -14.97
C TYR A 306 -1.85 9.70 -15.96
N ASP A 307 -1.17 9.90 -17.11
CA ASP A 307 -1.05 8.89 -18.15
C ASP A 307 -0.27 7.67 -17.64
N LEU A 308 -0.99 6.57 -17.41
CA LEU A 308 -0.46 5.33 -16.85
C LEU A 308 0.74 4.76 -17.63
N LYS A 309 0.84 5.03 -18.95
CA LYS A 309 1.97 4.55 -19.77
C LYS A 309 3.24 5.36 -19.52
N LYS A 310 3.10 6.59 -19.03
CA LYS A 310 4.21 7.50 -18.75
C LYS A 310 4.66 7.43 -17.30
N LEU A 311 3.71 7.41 -16.35
CA LEU A 311 4.01 7.60 -14.93
C LEU A 311 5.08 6.63 -14.39
N TYR A 312 5.03 5.35 -14.79
CA TYR A 312 6.00 4.34 -14.35
C TYR A 312 7.46 4.70 -14.71
N ASN A 313 7.67 5.29 -15.88
CA ASN A 313 8.99 5.70 -16.37
C ASN A 313 9.33 7.14 -15.99
N LEU A 314 8.32 7.96 -15.73
CA LEU A 314 8.47 9.37 -15.37
C LEU A 314 8.85 9.56 -13.90
N SER A 315 8.32 8.73 -13.00
CA SER A 315 8.52 8.92 -11.57
C SER A 315 9.97 8.67 -11.15
N THR A 316 10.58 9.66 -10.51
CA THR A 316 11.90 9.54 -9.88
C THR A 316 11.85 8.85 -8.51
N PHE A 317 10.65 8.59 -8.00
CA PHE A 317 10.39 7.69 -6.88
C PHE A 317 9.70 6.43 -7.42
N ARG A 318 10.38 5.28 -7.33
CA ARG A 318 9.82 4.01 -7.80
C ARG A 318 10.31 2.87 -6.93
N VAL A 319 9.42 2.37 -6.09
CA VAL A 319 9.77 1.41 -5.03
C VAL A 319 8.87 0.20 -5.08
N THR A 320 9.46 -0.98 -4.93
CA THR A 320 8.71 -2.18 -4.58
C THR A 320 8.44 -2.13 -3.09
N ASP A 321 7.27 -1.61 -2.72
CA ASP A 321 6.80 -1.53 -1.34
C ASP A 321 6.21 -2.88 -0.88
N LEU A 322 6.63 -3.33 0.30
CA LEU A 322 6.11 -4.54 0.92
C LEU A 322 4.65 -4.41 1.36
N CYS A 323 4.18 -3.24 1.80
CA CYS A 323 2.79 -3.05 2.22
C CYS A 323 1.84 -3.29 1.04
N THR A 324 1.99 -2.53 -0.04
CA THR A 324 1.17 -2.68 -1.25
C THR A 324 1.28 -4.08 -1.85
N ASN A 325 2.48 -4.63 -2.01
CA ASN A 325 2.64 -5.94 -2.65
C ASN A 325 2.10 -7.09 -1.79
N SER A 326 2.24 -7.02 -0.46
CA SER A 326 1.70 -8.05 0.43
C SER A 326 0.18 -8.02 0.45
N ILE A 327 -0.40 -6.81 0.52
CA ILE A 327 -1.85 -6.61 0.48
C ILE A 327 -2.40 -7.03 -0.89
N LEU A 328 -1.78 -6.64 -2.00
CA LEU A 328 -2.22 -7.04 -3.34
C LEU A 328 -2.19 -8.56 -3.51
N HIS A 329 -1.12 -9.22 -3.06
CA HIS A 329 -1.06 -10.67 -3.14
C HIS A 329 -2.15 -11.33 -2.29
N ARG A 330 -2.34 -10.88 -1.04
CA ARG A 330 -3.43 -11.38 -0.20
C ARG A 330 -4.80 -11.13 -0.83
N ALA A 331 -5.01 -9.94 -1.36
CA ALA A 331 -6.24 -9.56 -2.03
C ALA A 331 -6.48 -10.39 -3.29
N ASN A 332 -5.44 -10.82 -4.02
CA ASN A 332 -5.60 -11.76 -5.13
C ASN A 332 -6.07 -13.14 -4.66
N LEU A 333 -5.54 -13.67 -3.55
CA LEU A 333 -6.02 -14.93 -2.98
C LEU A 333 -7.52 -14.82 -2.64
N ASP A 334 -7.92 -13.71 -2.03
CA ASP A 334 -9.31 -13.47 -1.63
C ASP A 334 -10.22 -13.18 -2.84
N LEU A 335 -9.73 -12.47 -3.86
CA LEU A 335 -10.43 -12.25 -5.12
C LEU A 335 -10.60 -13.55 -5.92
N GLN A 336 -9.59 -14.41 -5.93
CA GLN A 336 -9.67 -15.73 -6.57
C GLN A 336 -10.72 -16.60 -5.87
N TRP A 337 -10.74 -16.58 -4.54
CA TRP A 337 -11.76 -17.27 -3.77
C TRP A 337 -13.17 -16.76 -4.11
N LEU A 338 -13.35 -15.44 -4.18
CA LEU A 338 -14.62 -14.81 -4.58
C LEU A 338 -15.03 -15.23 -5.99
N ALA A 339 -14.10 -15.23 -6.96
CA ALA A 339 -14.37 -15.64 -8.33
C ALA A 339 -15.00 -17.03 -8.39
N ARG A 340 -14.49 -17.98 -7.59
CA ARG A 340 -15.04 -19.34 -7.49
C ARG A 340 -16.42 -19.37 -6.85
N GLN A 341 -16.67 -18.54 -5.83
CA GLN A 341 -18.00 -18.49 -5.18
C GLN A 341 -19.09 -18.00 -6.13
N ILE A 342 -18.75 -17.10 -7.06
CA ILE A 342 -19.71 -16.49 -8.00
C ILE A 342 -19.66 -17.09 -9.42
N GLY A 343 -18.91 -18.18 -9.63
CA GLY A 343 -18.84 -18.88 -10.92
C GLY A 343 -18.10 -18.13 -12.04
N ARG A 344 -17.03 -17.39 -11.72
CA ARG A 344 -16.19 -16.63 -12.66
C ARG A 344 -14.87 -17.34 -12.96
N ASP A 345 -14.96 -18.47 -13.65
CA ASP A 345 -13.80 -19.32 -14.02
C ASP A 345 -12.77 -18.59 -14.90
N ASP A 346 -13.23 -17.65 -15.75
CA ASP A 346 -12.37 -16.81 -16.58
C ASP A 346 -11.41 -15.95 -15.75
N ALA A 347 -11.90 -15.40 -14.65
CA ALA A 347 -11.12 -14.59 -13.74
C ALA A 347 -10.23 -15.44 -12.83
N ASP A 348 -10.67 -16.63 -12.40
CA ASP A 348 -9.87 -17.54 -11.55
C ASP A 348 -8.50 -17.85 -12.18
N GLN A 349 -8.47 -18.17 -13.47
CA GLN A 349 -7.23 -18.52 -14.17
C GLN A 349 -6.28 -17.32 -14.35
N GLU A 350 -6.82 -16.13 -14.60
CA GLU A 350 -6.03 -14.90 -14.67
C GLU A 350 -5.41 -14.57 -13.31
N ILE A 351 -6.21 -14.59 -12.25
CA ILE A 351 -5.77 -14.29 -10.88
C ILE A 351 -4.73 -15.32 -10.42
N ALA A 352 -4.91 -16.60 -10.75
CA ALA A 352 -3.93 -17.66 -10.47
C ALA A 352 -2.53 -17.33 -11.02
N THR A 353 -2.47 -16.70 -12.20
CA THR A 353 -1.21 -16.30 -12.84
C THR A 353 -0.50 -15.21 -12.05
N TRP A 354 -1.25 -14.22 -11.55
CA TRP A 354 -0.72 -13.17 -10.69
C TRP A 354 -0.21 -13.73 -9.37
N ILE A 355 -1.01 -14.59 -8.71
CA ILE A 355 -0.63 -15.25 -7.45
C ILE A 355 0.69 -16.00 -7.63
N ALA A 356 0.78 -16.89 -8.61
CA ALA A 356 1.97 -17.72 -8.82
C ALA A 356 3.23 -16.87 -9.09
N ARG A 357 3.10 -15.82 -9.89
CA ARG A 357 4.22 -14.93 -10.21
C ARG A 357 4.70 -14.14 -8.99
N THR A 358 3.77 -13.51 -8.27
CA THR A 358 4.10 -12.73 -7.08
C THR A 358 4.70 -13.61 -5.98
N GLN A 359 4.18 -14.84 -5.78
CA GLN A 359 4.71 -15.81 -4.81
C GLN A 359 6.20 -16.08 -5.03
N VAL A 360 6.62 -16.30 -6.28
CA VAL A 360 8.04 -16.52 -6.63
C VAL A 360 8.86 -15.24 -6.43
N ALA A 361 8.34 -14.10 -6.88
CA ALA A 361 9.05 -12.83 -6.87
C ALA A 361 9.37 -12.33 -5.43
N PHE A 362 8.49 -12.61 -4.46
CA PHE A 362 8.69 -12.24 -3.05
C PHE A 362 9.97 -12.81 -2.44
N ASN A 363 10.45 -13.97 -2.89
CA ASN A 363 11.70 -14.56 -2.39
C ASN A 363 12.90 -13.62 -2.53
N SER A 364 12.88 -12.77 -3.56
CA SER A 364 13.96 -11.80 -3.79
C SER A 364 13.95 -10.64 -2.80
N LEU A 365 12.87 -10.44 -2.03
CA LEU A 365 12.72 -9.36 -1.06
C LEU A 365 13.07 -9.78 0.38
N TYR A 366 13.45 -11.03 0.62
CA TYR A 366 13.89 -11.50 1.94
C TYR A 366 15.38 -11.19 2.16
N ASP A 367 15.71 -10.49 3.23
CA ASP A 367 17.09 -10.27 3.67
C ASP A 367 17.45 -11.31 4.74
N PRO A 368 18.25 -12.34 4.42
CA PRO A 368 18.61 -13.39 5.37
C PRO A 368 19.53 -12.90 6.50
N ALA A 369 20.28 -11.81 6.29
CA ALA A 369 21.16 -11.25 7.31
C ALA A 369 20.35 -10.46 8.35
N ALA A 370 19.38 -9.67 7.90
CA ALA A 370 18.45 -8.96 8.77
C ALA A 370 17.32 -9.85 9.31
N GLN A 371 17.12 -11.05 8.74
CA GLN A 371 16.03 -11.97 9.05
C GLN A 371 14.64 -11.34 8.92
N ILE A 372 14.46 -10.50 7.90
CA ILE A 372 13.21 -9.78 7.62
C ILE A 372 13.11 -9.48 6.12
N TYR A 373 11.91 -9.26 5.62
CA TYR A 373 11.74 -8.73 4.28
C TYR A 373 12.03 -7.23 4.26
N LYS A 374 12.61 -6.74 3.16
CA LYS A 374 12.83 -5.30 2.92
C LYS A 374 12.23 -4.86 1.59
N CYS A 375 11.87 -3.58 1.50
CA CYS A 375 11.48 -2.94 0.26
C CYS A 375 12.66 -2.87 -0.72
N ARG A 376 12.39 -2.64 -1.99
CA ARG A 376 13.45 -2.48 -3.02
C ARG A 376 13.25 -1.23 -3.83
N ASP A 377 14.31 -0.43 -3.96
CA ASP A 377 14.35 0.68 -4.89
C ASP A 377 14.49 0.13 -6.33
N GLN A 378 13.47 0.35 -7.17
CA GLN A 378 13.48 -0.18 -8.54
C GLN A 378 14.36 0.62 -9.50
N LEU A 379 14.85 1.79 -9.09
CA LEU A 379 15.75 2.60 -9.93
C LEU A 379 17.21 2.19 -9.73
N THR A 380 17.58 1.79 -8.51
CA THR A 380 18.94 1.31 -8.20
C THR A 380 19.05 -0.22 -8.20
N GLY A 381 17.91 -0.92 -8.09
CA GLY A 381 17.84 -2.37 -7.91
C GLY A 381 18.22 -2.84 -6.49
N GLN A 382 18.59 -1.91 -5.59
CA GLN A 382 19.07 -2.24 -4.26
C GLN A 382 17.93 -2.46 -3.28
N MET A 383 18.14 -3.40 -2.35
CA MET A 383 17.30 -3.54 -1.18
C MET A 383 17.45 -2.31 -0.31
N ILE A 384 16.33 -1.77 0.14
CA ILE A 384 16.29 -0.56 0.95
C ILE A 384 16.80 -0.89 2.34
N ASP A 385 17.78 -0.15 2.82
CA ASP A 385 18.35 -0.34 4.15
C ASP A 385 17.45 0.29 5.22
N ALA A 386 16.28 -0.30 5.44
CA ALA A 386 15.38 0.01 6.54
C ALA A 386 14.51 -1.22 6.85
N SER A 387 14.49 -1.63 8.12
CA SER A 387 13.58 -2.67 8.61
C SER A 387 12.35 -2.01 9.22
N THR A 388 11.17 -2.25 8.63
CA THR A 388 9.90 -1.62 9.02
C THR A 388 8.86 -2.68 9.33
N SER A 389 7.73 -2.30 9.92
CA SER A 389 6.63 -3.24 10.20
C SER A 389 6.06 -3.90 8.93
N ALA A 390 6.22 -3.26 7.76
CA ALA A 390 5.86 -3.84 6.47
C ALA A 390 6.65 -5.14 6.17
N GLY A 391 7.84 -5.31 6.77
CA GLY A 391 8.66 -6.51 6.73
C GLY A 391 7.99 -7.79 7.24
N PHE A 392 6.93 -7.66 8.04
CA PHE A 392 6.16 -8.79 8.57
C PHE A 392 4.91 -9.11 7.74
N LEU A 393 4.48 -8.22 6.85
CA LEU A 393 3.29 -8.41 6.00
C LEU A 393 3.38 -9.56 4.98
N PRO A 394 4.57 -10.09 4.60
CA PRO A 394 4.67 -11.35 3.87
C PRO A 394 4.02 -12.55 4.59
N LEU A 395 3.89 -12.52 5.93
CA LEU A 395 3.06 -13.49 6.67
C LEU A 395 1.57 -13.32 6.34
N PHE A 396 1.09 -12.06 6.31
CA PHE A 396 -0.28 -11.73 5.95
C PHE A 396 -0.62 -12.15 4.51
N ALA A 397 0.35 -11.98 3.60
CA ALA A 397 0.27 -12.38 2.21
C ALA A 397 0.33 -13.91 1.99
N ARG A 398 0.76 -14.70 2.98
CA ARG A 398 0.98 -16.16 2.82
C ARG A 398 2.11 -16.51 1.85
N VAL A 399 3.07 -15.60 1.68
CA VAL A 399 4.19 -15.80 0.74
C VAL A 399 5.47 -16.31 1.42
N ALA A 400 5.60 -16.18 2.73
CA ALA A 400 6.75 -16.69 3.47
C ALA A 400 6.73 -18.22 3.55
N ASP A 401 7.88 -18.86 3.45
CA ASP A 401 8.03 -20.26 3.84
C ASP A 401 8.08 -20.43 5.37
N THR A 402 8.08 -21.67 5.85
CA THR A 402 8.11 -21.99 7.29
C THR A 402 9.36 -21.44 8.01
N ALA A 403 10.53 -21.45 7.34
CA ALA A 403 11.78 -20.98 7.92
C ALA A 403 11.81 -19.45 7.99
N GLN A 404 11.37 -18.77 6.94
CA GLN A 404 11.18 -17.33 6.89
C GLN A 404 10.17 -16.88 7.95
N ALA A 405 9.06 -17.61 8.12
CA ALA A 405 8.06 -17.29 9.13
C ALA A 405 8.61 -17.42 10.56
N ALA A 406 9.41 -18.46 10.84
CA ALA A 406 10.10 -18.62 12.12
C ALA A 406 11.10 -17.49 12.38
N ALA A 407 11.86 -17.10 11.36
CA ALA A 407 12.80 -15.99 11.46
C ALA A 407 12.08 -14.66 11.70
N LEU A 408 10.96 -14.39 11.01
CA LEU A 408 10.13 -13.21 11.21
C LEU A 408 9.53 -13.15 12.62
N ALA A 409 9.00 -14.27 13.13
CA ALA A 409 8.48 -14.34 14.49
C ALA A 409 9.58 -14.03 15.52
N ALA A 410 10.78 -14.62 15.36
CA ALA A 410 11.92 -14.32 16.21
C ALA A 410 12.38 -12.86 16.10
N THR A 411 12.37 -12.27 14.91
CA THR A 411 12.66 -10.84 14.70
C THR A 411 11.65 -9.96 15.42
N LEU A 412 10.35 -10.26 15.33
CA LEU A 412 9.30 -9.53 16.03
C LEU A 412 9.47 -9.63 17.55
N GLU A 413 9.76 -10.81 18.09
CA GLU A 413 10.06 -10.97 19.53
C GLU A 413 11.25 -10.12 19.98
N ARG A 414 12.29 -9.96 19.15
CA ARG A 414 13.42 -9.07 19.45
C ARG A 414 12.97 -7.61 19.49
N TRP A 415 12.11 -7.17 18.58
CA TRP A 415 11.57 -5.81 18.59
C TRP A 415 10.70 -5.57 19.83
N LEU A 416 9.82 -6.50 20.18
CA LEU A 416 8.96 -6.41 21.37
C LEU A 416 9.74 -6.37 22.69
N LYS A 417 11.01 -6.79 22.72
CA LYS A 417 11.89 -6.62 23.90
C LYS A 417 12.45 -5.20 24.05
N LYS A 418 12.31 -4.34 23.05
CA LYS A 418 12.84 -2.96 23.02
C LYS A 418 11.80 -1.90 23.30
N VAL A 419 10.52 -2.25 23.21
CA VAL A 419 9.38 -1.34 23.39
C VAL A 419 8.35 -1.98 24.32
N ARG A 420 7.47 -1.17 24.91
CA ARG A 420 6.39 -1.68 25.77
C ARG A 420 5.24 -2.22 24.93
N TYR A 421 4.89 -1.49 23.87
CA TYR A 421 3.79 -1.80 22.97
C TYR A 421 4.33 -2.01 21.56
N GLY A 422 3.81 -3.02 20.87
CA GLY A 422 4.20 -3.33 19.50
C GLY A 422 3.00 -3.53 18.58
N VAL A 423 3.19 -3.63 17.28
CA VAL A 423 4.49 -3.61 16.56
C VAL A 423 4.88 -2.16 16.20
N PRO A 424 6.09 -1.68 16.53
CA PRO A 424 6.53 -0.37 16.08
C PRO A 424 6.69 -0.35 14.55
N SER A 425 6.39 0.80 13.92
CA SER A 425 6.46 0.94 12.45
C SER A 425 7.88 0.89 11.88
N CYS A 426 8.89 1.14 12.71
CA CYS A 426 10.32 1.03 12.39
C CYS A 426 11.01 0.16 13.44
N ASP A 427 12.10 -0.51 13.07
CA ASP A 427 12.95 -1.24 14.02
C ASP A 427 13.34 -0.31 15.18
N PRO A 428 13.02 -0.65 16.44
CA PRO A 428 13.29 0.20 17.60
C PRO A 428 14.79 0.37 17.92
N THR A 429 15.67 -0.31 17.20
CA THR A 429 17.12 -0.15 17.29
C THR A 429 17.72 0.65 16.13
N ASP A 430 16.93 1.01 15.12
CA ASP A 430 17.36 1.85 14.00
C ASP A 430 17.58 3.30 14.46
N ALA A 431 18.64 3.94 13.96
CA ALA A 431 18.95 5.33 14.30
C ALA A 431 17.87 6.34 13.85
N ARG A 432 17.01 5.96 12.88
CA ARG A 432 15.88 6.75 12.39
C ARG A 432 14.58 6.51 13.16
N PHE A 433 14.60 5.65 14.19
CA PHE A 433 13.43 5.40 15.02
C PHE A 433 13.01 6.67 15.77
N GLU A 434 11.80 7.15 15.48
CA GLU A 434 11.18 8.30 16.11
C GLU A 434 9.83 7.86 16.69
N PRO A 435 9.71 7.64 18.02
CA PRO A 435 8.61 6.88 18.63
C PRO A 435 7.22 7.50 18.41
N LEU A 436 7.15 8.80 18.09
CA LEU A 436 5.90 9.53 17.88
C LEU A 436 5.78 10.20 16.51
N ARG A 437 6.76 10.01 15.60
CA ARG A 437 6.71 10.62 14.26
C ARG A 437 6.13 9.66 13.23
N TYR A 438 4.81 9.60 13.18
CA TYR A 438 4.05 8.99 12.08
C TYR A 438 4.50 7.54 11.73
N TRP A 439 5.11 7.27 10.58
CA TRP A 439 5.54 5.91 10.17
C TRP A 439 7.01 5.60 10.52
N ARG A 440 7.62 6.36 11.43
CA ARG A 440 9.03 6.18 11.85
C ARG A 440 9.22 5.50 13.20
N GLY A 441 8.18 4.90 13.79
CA GLY A 441 8.28 4.32 15.12
C GLY A 441 6.94 3.94 15.77
N PRO A 442 5.88 4.78 15.69
CA PRO A 442 4.59 4.49 16.30
C PRO A 442 3.98 3.12 15.96
N VAL A 443 3.10 2.65 16.85
CA VAL A 443 2.26 1.46 16.68
C VAL A 443 0.95 1.83 15.97
N TRP A 444 0.55 1.00 15.00
CA TRP A 444 -0.63 1.23 14.15
C TRP A 444 -1.56 0.02 14.19
N ALA A 445 -2.83 0.22 14.59
CA ALA A 445 -3.79 -0.86 14.76
C ALA A 445 -4.06 -1.64 13.47
N ILE A 446 -4.16 -0.93 12.33
CA ILE A 446 -4.34 -1.51 10.99
C ILE A 446 -3.21 -2.49 10.62
N VAL A 447 -1.96 -2.13 10.91
CA VAL A 447 -0.80 -2.99 10.62
C VAL A 447 -0.74 -4.16 11.59
N ASN A 448 -1.01 -3.92 12.88
CA ASN A 448 -1.12 -4.99 13.86
C ASN A 448 -2.21 -6.00 13.48
N TRP A 449 -3.35 -5.56 12.94
CA TRP A 449 -4.41 -6.46 12.48
C TRP A 449 -3.91 -7.40 11.38
N MET A 450 -3.21 -6.87 10.37
CA MET A 450 -2.62 -7.69 9.31
C MET A 450 -1.51 -8.62 9.82
N ILE A 451 -0.60 -8.11 10.66
CA ILE A 451 0.49 -8.92 11.24
C ILE A 451 -0.07 -10.06 12.09
N THR A 452 -1.09 -9.81 12.92
CA THR A 452 -1.68 -10.85 13.78
C THR A 452 -2.45 -11.90 12.97
N ASP A 453 -3.11 -11.54 11.87
CA ASP A 453 -3.67 -12.51 10.92
C ASP A 453 -2.57 -13.34 10.24
N GLY A 454 -1.45 -12.70 9.88
CA GLY A 454 -0.23 -13.36 9.40
C GLY A 454 0.31 -14.40 10.37
N LEU A 455 0.62 -13.99 11.60
CA LEU A 455 1.19 -14.85 12.63
C LEU A 455 0.34 -16.09 12.90
N ARG A 456 -0.98 -15.93 13.02
CA ARG A 456 -1.92 -17.04 13.26
C ARG A 456 -1.91 -18.05 12.13
N ALA A 457 -1.86 -17.60 10.88
CA ALA A 457 -1.82 -18.51 9.73
C ALA A 457 -0.55 -19.38 9.69
N TYR A 458 0.51 -18.97 10.37
CA TYR A 458 1.75 -19.72 10.50
C TYR A 458 1.91 -20.39 11.88
N GLY A 459 0.85 -20.42 12.71
CA GLY A 459 0.84 -21.11 14.01
C GLY A 459 1.47 -20.33 15.17
N TYR A 460 1.74 -19.03 15.00
CA TYR A 460 2.30 -18.16 16.06
C TYR A 460 1.19 -17.45 16.85
N ASP A 461 0.20 -18.20 17.34
CA ASP A 461 -0.99 -17.66 18.02
C ASP A 461 -0.66 -16.84 19.26
N ALA A 462 0.29 -17.28 20.08
CA ALA A 462 0.70 -16.59 21.32
C ALA A 462 1.34 -15.21 21.04
N LEU A 463 2.16 -15.12 19.98
CA LEU A 463 2.76 -13.87 19.56
C LEU A 463 1.71 -12.92 18.97
N ALA A 464 0.77 -13.47 18.18
CA ALA A 464 -0.36 -12.70 17.68
C ALA A 464 -1.26 -12.15 18.81
N GLU A 465 -1.51 -12.97 19.84
CA GLU A 465 -2.27 -12.57 21.03
C GLU A 465 -1.55 -11.46 21.80
N THR A 466 -0.22 -11.52 21.92
CA THR A 466 0.57 -10.46 22.58
C THR A 466 0.42 -9.12 21.87
N VAL A 467 0.55 -9.09 20.54
CA VAL A 467 0.39 -7.86 19.74
C VAL A 467 -1.03 -7.28 19.83
N GLU A 468 -2.03 -8.15 19.80
CA GLU A 468 -3.44 -7.74 19.97
C GLU A 468 -3.68 -7.16 21.37
N LEU A 469 -3.19 -7.81 22.43
CA LEU A 469 -3.32 -7.31 23.80
C LEU A 469 -2.63 -5.97 23.99
N HIS A 470 -1.44 -5.76 23.43
CA HIS A 470 -0.77 -4.46 23.45
C HIS A 470 -1.64 -3.38 22.80
N THR A 471 -2.28 -3.68 21.67
CA THR A 471 -3.15 -2.71 20.97
C THR A 471 -4.41 -2.39 21.76
N LEU A 472 -5.04 -3.41 22.36
CA LEU A 472 -6.23 -3.20 23.19
C LEU A 472 -5.90 -2.44 24.48
N GLU A 473 -4.75 -2.69 25.10
CA GLU A 473 -4.27 -1.93 26.27
C GLU A 473 -4.02 -0.46 25.93
N LEU A 474 -3.39 -0.18 24.77
CA LEU A 474 -3.21 1.19 24.27
C LEU A 474 -4.54 1.93 24.15
N VAL A 475 -5.53 1.30 23.50
CA VAL A 475 -6.85 1.88 23.30
C VAL A 475 -7.60 2.07 24.62
N GLU A 476 -7.49 1.11 25.54
CA GLU A 476 -8.13 1.18 26.86
C GLU A 476 -7.55 2.32 27.71
N GLN A 477 -6.23 2.48 27.74
CA GLN A 477 -5.55 3.45 28.60
C GLN A 477 -5.47 4.86 28.01
N HIS A 478 -5.36 4.96 26.69
CA HIS A 478 -5.06 6.23 26.01
C HIS A 478 -6.16 6.69 25.07
N GLY A 479 -7.18 5.88 24.79
CA GLY A 479 -8.27 6.19 23.86
C GLY A 479 -7.96 5.77 22.42
N ILE A 480 -8.89 6.07 21.51
CA ILE A 480 -8.83 5.61 20.11
C ILE A 480 -8.17 6.70 19.24
N TYR A 481 -6.92 6.47 18.86
CA TYR A 481 -6.10 7.36 18.04
C TYR A 481 -5.62 6.68 16.75
N GLU A 482 -5.08 7.47 15.84
CA GLU A 482 -4.48 7.02 14.58
C GLU A 482 -3.28 6.09 14.84
N TYR A 483 -2.38 6.47 15.75
CA TYR A 483 -1.20 5.72 16.16
C TYR A 483 -0.76 6.06 17.58
N PHE A 484 0.14 5.24 18.14
CA PHE A 484 0.55 5.32 19.55
C PHE A 484 2.07 5.23 19.70
N ASP A 485 2.61 5.94 20.69
CA ASP A 485 4.00 5.80 21.11
C ASP A 485 4.26 4.36 21.63
N PRO A 486 5.23 3.61 21.07
CA PRO A 486 5.50 2.22 21.47
C PRO A 486 6.16 2.10 22.85
N VAL A 487 6.69 3.19 23.42
CA VAL A 487 7.35 3.23 24.73
C VAL A 487 6.39 3.73 25.81
N THR A 488 5.74 4.86 25.56
CA THR A 488 4.90 5.56 26.56
C THR A 488 3.42 5.23 26.46
N GLY A 489 2.96 4.75 25.30
CA GLY A 489 1.56 4.52 25.00
C GLY A 489 0.77 5.76 24.56
N ALA A 490 1.38 6.95 24.59
CA ALA A 490 0.70 8.19 24.21
C ALA A 490 0.09 8.11 22.80
N GLY A 491 -1.21 8.40 22.69
CA GLY A 491 -1.91 8.51 21.41
C GLY A 491 -1.52 9.77 20.65
N ALA A 492 -1.40 9.68 19.33
CA ALA A 492 -1.03 10.77 18.43
C ALA A 492 -1.76 10.67 17.08
N GLY A 493 -1.60 11.71 16.26
CA GLY A 493 -2.33 11.86 15.01
C GLY A 493 -3.79 12.27 15.24
N GLY A 494 -4.70 11.75 14.42
CA GLY A 494 -6.13 11.96 14.61
C GLY A 494 -6.68 11.23 15.84
N SER A 495 -7.45 11.92 16.68
CA SER A 495 -8.29 11.28 17.70
C SER A 495 -9.61 10.78 17.11
N TYR A 496 -10.28 9.85 17.80
CA TYR A 496 -11.52 9.23 17.35
C TYR A 496 -11.37 8.59 15.96
N PHE A 497 -10.30 7.81 15.79
CA PHE A 497 -9.89 7.32 14.48
C PHE A 497 -10.68 6.09 14.02
N SER A 498 -11.27 6.17 12.82
CA SER A 498 -12.22 5.17 12.31
C SER A 498 -11.62 3.78 12.11
N TRP A 499 -10.42 3.64 11.52
CA TRP A 499 -9.84 2.30 11.40
C TRP A 499 -9.51 1.69 12.77
N THR A 500 -9.20 2.49 13.79
CA THR A 500 -8.72 1.95 15.07
C THR A 500 -9.92 1.37 15.79
N ALA A 501 -11.02 2.12 15.77
CA ALA A 501 -12.34 1.64 16.16
C ALA A 501 -12.73 0.36 15.39
N ALA A 502 -12.60 0.35 14.07
CA ALA A 502 -12.97 -0.80 13.24
C ALA A 502 -12.13 -2.05 13.53
N MET A 503 -10.81 -1.91 13.71
CA MET A 503 -9.93 -3.04 14.04
C MET A 503 -10.18 -3.58 15.44
N CYS A 504 -10.48 -2.71 16.43
CA CYS A 504 -10.93 -3.14 17.75
C CYS A 504 -12.21 -3.98 17.65
N LEU A 505 -13.22 -3.51 16.92
CA LEU A 505 -14.46 -4.27 16.70
C LEU A 505 -14.19 -5.61 15.99
N ALA A 506 -13.41 -5.60 14.91
CA ALA A 506 -13.07 -6.79 14.15
C ALA A 506 -12.29 -7.83 14.99
N TRP A 507 -11.46 -7.41 15.95
CA TRP A 507 -10.75 -8.32 16.84
C TRP A 507 -11.59 -8.83 18.01
N ILE A 508 -12.42 -7.98 18.62
CA ILE A 508 -13.16 -8.31 19.84
C ILE A 508 -14.44 -9.09 19.51
N LEU A 509 -15.19 -8.63 18.51
CA LEU A 509 -16.50 -9.16 18.15
C LEU A 509 -16.43 -10.22 17.06
N ARG A 510 -15.25 -10.81 16.84
CA ARG A 510 -15.00 -11.81 15.79
C ARG A 510 -16.21 -12.74 15.63
N PRO A 511 -16.83 -12.79 14.44
CA PRO A 511 -17.84 -13.80 14.16
C PRO A 511 -17.26 -15.21 14.29
#